data_AF-A0A098BZN7-F1
#
_entry.id   AF-A0A098BZN7-F1
#
_cell.length_a   1.000
_cell.length_b   1.000
_cell.length_c   1.000
_cell.angle_alpha   90.00
_cell.angle_beta   90.00
_cell.angle_gamma   90.00
#
_symmetry.space_group_name_H-M   'P 1'
#
loop_
_entity.id
_entity.type
_entity.pdbx_description
1 polymer ?
#
loop_
_entity_poly.entity_id
_entity_poly.type
_entity_poly.pdbx_seq_one_letter_code
_entity_poly.pdbx_strand_id
1 'polypeptide(L)'
;MRKLFLLISLTISLTSFGQETTDDLSKVFRINALSPGLEFELPISEKSTIAINPGIGIHGSYMHLEYDYLVSGVTYYISPFLDLSYKKIYNRSKRQVKGKNLNFNSGNYWGLRLLTNFKEIKSKNIYRIDDISFDFGPTWGIQRAYGKMHLLFDVGPVYYFDTKGNSGFFPIMLQLNLGFNAKKW
;
A
#
# COMPACT_ATOMS: atom_id res chain seq x y z
N MET A 1 49.27 -8.19 16.47
CA MET A 1 47.84 -7.84 16.65
C MET A 1 47.39 -6.66 15.79
N ARG A 2 48.11 -5.51 15.77
CA ARG A 2 47.77 -4.35 14.92
C ARG A 2 47.64 -4.62 13.41
N LYS A 3 48.51 -5.48 12.85
CA LYS A 3 48.49 -5.84 11.41
C LYS A 3 47.30 -6.72 11.01
N LEU A 4 46.77 -7.51 11.95
CA LEU A 4 45.60 -8.37 11.71
C LEU A 4 44.30 -7.55 11.65
N PHE A 5 44.20 -6.50 12.48
CA PHE A 5 43.09 -5.55 12.47
C PHE A 5 42.97 -4.78 11.15
N LEU A 6 44.10 -4.37 10.57
CA LEU A 6 44.15 -3.71 9.27
C LEU A 6 43.67 -4.63 8.15
N LEU A 7 44.07 -5.91 8.18
CA LEU A 7 43.67 -6.91 7.19
C LEU A 7 42.16 -7.21 7.24
N ILE A 8 41.57 -7.24 8.45
CA ILE A 8 40.11 -7.42 8.64
C ILE A 8 39.33 -6.19 8.17
N SER A 9 39.86 -4.96 8.34
CA SER A 9 39.18 -3.76 7.80
C SER A 9 39.19 -3.70 6.27
N LEU A 10 40.24 -4.23 5.63
CA LEU A 10 40.39 -4.24 4.18
C LEU A 10 39.45 -5.24 3.48
N THR A 11 39.16 -6.37 4.12
CA THR A 11 38.23 -7.37 3.57
C THR A 11 36.78 -6.94 3.68
N ILE A 12 36.43 -6.09 4.65
CA ILE A 12 35.07 -5.52 4.79
C ILE A 12 34.79 -4.47 3.71
N SER A 13 35.80 -3.74 3.22
CA SER A 13 35.61 -2.78 2.11
C SER A 13 35.35 -3.43 0.74
N LEU A 14 35.70 -4.72 0.57
CA LEU A 14 35.53 -5.43 -0.71
C LEU A 14 34.10 -5.96 -0.95
N THR A 15 33.20 -5.86 0.02
CA THR A 15 31.79 -6.28 -0.12
C THR A 15 30.86 -5.12 -0.49
N SER A 16 31.41 -3.97 -0.91
CA SER A 16 30.63 -2.86 -1.47
C SER A 16 30.12 -3.22 -2.87
N PHE A 17 29.02 -3.97 -2.94
CA PHE A 17 28.24 -4.10 -4.16
C PHE A 17 27.63 -2.74 -4.52
N GLY A 18 28.29 -2.00 -5.40
CA GLY A 18 27.64 -0.94 -6.16
C GLY A 18 26.62 -1.58 -7.10
N GLN A 19 25.38 -1.76 -6.64
CA GLN A 19 24.30 -2.20 -7.51
C GLN A 19 24.05 -1.10 -8.54
N GLU A 20 24.08 -1.43 -9.84
CA GLU A 20 23.45 -0.61 -10.86
C GLU A 20 21.97 -0.45 -10.49
N THR A 21 21.63 0.61 -9.79
CA THR A 21 20.24 0.98 -9.58
C THR A 21 19.78 1.58 -10.91
N THR A 22 19.22 0.74 -11.78
CA THR A 22 18.35 1.26 -12.83
C THR A 22 17.26 2.09 -12.16
N ASP A 23 17.09 3.35 -12.58
CA ASP A 23 16.04 4.23 -12.04
C ASP A 23 14.64 3.71 -12.43
N ASP A 24 14.57 2.72 -13.30
CA ASP A 24 13.35 2.18 -13.85
C ASP A 24 12.45 1.53 -12.80
N LEU A 25 11.16 1.67 -13.05
CA LEU A 25 10.12 0.98 -12.32
C LEU A 25 10.06 -0.48 -12.78
N SER A 26 9.75 -1.35 -11.83
CA SER A 26 9.76 -2.80 -12.00
C SER A 26 8.41 -3.41 -11.72
N LYS A 27 8.15 -4.59 -12.29
CA LYS A 27 6.99 -5.38 -11.87
C LYS A 27 7.31 -5.97 -10.51
N VAL A 28 6.38 -5.92 -9.57
CA VAL A 28 6.58 -6.43 -8.20
C VAL A 28 5.38 -7.24 -7.77
N PHE A 29 5.65 -8.40 -7.17
CA PHE A 29 4.67 -9.21 -6.48
C PHE A 29 4.91 -9.15 -4.97
N ARG A 30 3.87 -8.86 -4.20
CA ARG A 30 3.93 -8.70 -2.74
C ARG A 30 2.86 -9.51 -2.06
N ILE A 31 3.18 -9.94 -0.84
CA ILE A 31 2.26 -10.55 0.10
C ILE A 31 2.09 -9.58 1.26
N ASN A 32 0.86 -9.12 1.48
CA ASN A 32 0.53 -8.14 2.51
C ASN A 32 0.08 -8.85 3.79
N ALA A 33 0.43 -8.30 4.96
CA ALA A 33 0.23 -8.95 6.26
C ALA A 33 -0.88 -8.30 7.10
N LEU A 34 -0.97 -6.96 7.13
CA LEU A 34 -1.99 -6.26 7.93
C LEU A 34 -3.41 -6.47 7.41
N SER A 35 -3.57 -6.32 6.10
CA SER A 35 -4.75 -6.77 5.36
C SER A 35 -4.28 -7.88 4.42
N PRO A 36 -4.35 -9.15 4.86
CA PRO A 36 -3.86 -10.29 4.10
C PRO A 36 -4.32 -10.24 2.65
N GLY A 37 -3.35 -10.15 1.73
CA GLY A 37 -3.64 -9.91 0.32
C GLY A 37 -2.42 -10.17 -0.57
N LEU A 38 -2.70 -10.34 -1.86
CA LEU A 38 -1.71 -10.59 -2.89
C LEU A 38 -1.67 -9.38 -3.81
N GLU A 39 -0.58 -8.60 -3.77
CA GLU A 39 -0.45 -7.40 -4.58
C GLU A 39 0.46 -7.64 -5.79
N PHE A 40 -0.03 -7.24 -6.96
CA PHE A 40 0.75 -7.15 -8.19
C PHE A 40 0.85 -5.68 -8.62
N GLU A 41 2.06 -5.11 -8.58
CA GLU A 41 2.36 -3.77 -9.08
C GLU A 41 3.05 -3.84 -10.45
N LEU A 42 2.50 -3.10 -11.41
CA LEU A 42 2.91 -3.07 -12.80
C LEU A 42 3.31 -1.64 -13.18
N PRO A 43 4.52 -1.41 -13.74
CA PRO A 43 4.87 -0.13 -14.32
C PRO A 43 4.08 0.08 -15.61
N ILE A 44 3.52 1.28 -15.76
CA ILE A 44 2.77 1.72 -16.95
C ILE A 44 3.44 2.90 -17.64
N SER A 45 4.42 3.52 -16.99
CA SER A 45 5.35 4.50 -17.56
C SER A 45 6.63 4.51 -16.71
N GLU A 46 7.60 5.34 -17.07
CA GLU A 46 8.83 5.54 -16.29
C GLU A 46 8.60 6.03 -14.85
N LYS A 47 7.45 6.68 -14.60
CA LYS A 47 7.16 7.32 -13.30
C LYS A 47 5.84 6.89 -12.70
N SER A 48 5.11 5.95 -13.30
CA SER A 48 3.82 5.51 -12.79
C SER A 48 3.63 4.01 -12.80
N THR A 49 2.96 3.51 -11.77
CA THR A 49 2.55 2.12 -11.61
C THR A 49 1.03 2.01 -11.41
N ILE A 50 0.50 0.83 -11.72
CA ILE A 50 -0.82 0.37 -11.27
C ILE A 50 -0.58 -0.83 -10.35
N ALA A 51 -1.27 -0.90 -9.22
CA ALA A 51 -1.27 -2.07 -8.35
C ALA A 51 -2.68 -2.65 -8.19
N ILE A 52 -2.75 -3.98 -8.17
CA ILE A 52 -3.96 -4.77 -7.97
C ILE A 52 -3.73 -5.64 -6.74
N ASN A 53 -4.57 -5.50 -5.71
CA ASN A 53 -4.44 -6.22 -4.44
C ASN A 53 -5.79 -6.76 -3.97
N PRO A 54 -6.18 -7.98 -4.38
CA PRO A 54 -7.25 -8.72 -3.71
C PRO A 54 -6.79 -9.26 -2.34
N GLY A 55 -7.71 -9.29 -1.38
CA GLY A 55 -7.41 -9.80 -0.04
C GLY A 55 -8.62 -9.88 0.88
N ILE A 56 -8.36 -10.06 2.17
CA ILE A 56 -9.34 -9.99 3.26
C ILE A 56 -8.85 -8.93 4.24
N GLY A 57 -9.72 -8.02 4.65
CA GLY A 57 -9.37 -6.87 5.48
C GLY A 57 -10.40 -6.61 6.58
N ILE A 58 -9.97 -5.85 7.58
CA ILE A 58 -10.85 -5.27 8.60
C ILE A 58 -11.14 -3.84 8.15
N HIS A 59 -12.42 -3.49 8.09
CA HIS A 59 -12.89 -2.22 7.55
C HIS A 59 -13.76 -1.49 8.56
N GLY A 60 -13.72 -0.16 8.48
CA GLY A 60 -14.57 0.73 9.25
C GLY A 60 -15.92 0.98 8.58
N SER A 61 -16.80 1.59 9.36
CA SER A 61 -18.14 2.01 8.96
C SER A 61 -18.14 3.39 8.28
N TYR A 62 -19.08 3.59 7.37
CA TYR A 62 -19.50 4.93 6.96
C TYR A 62 -20.96 5.16 7.34
N MET A 63 -21.23 6.32 7.96
CA MET A 63 -22.55 6.69 8.47
C MET A 63 -23.68 6.53 7.45
N HIS A 64 -23.45 6.86 6.17
CA HIS A 64 -24.50 6.80 5.14
C HIS A 64 -24.68 5.40 4.52
N LEU A 65 -23.81 4.43 4.82
CA LEU A 65 -23.88 3.08 4.24
C LEU A 65 -24.49 2.04 5.20
N GLU A 66 -25.09 2.49 6.31
CA GLU A 66 -25.51 1.62 7.42
C GLU A 66 -26.89 1.99 7.97
N TYR A 67 -27.65 0.98 8.43
CA TYR A 67 -29.00 1.17 8.97
C TYR A 67 -29.04 1.73 10.40
N ASP A 68 -28.04 1.43 11.23
CA ASP A 68 -28.08 1.70 12.66
C ASP A 68 -26.75 2.30 13.16
N TYR A 69 -26.57 3.59 12.93
CA TYR A 69 -25.39 4.36 13.32
C TYR A 69 -25.31 4.67 14.83
N LEU A 70 -26.33 4.26 15.60
CA LEU A 70 -26.47 4.55 17.04
C LEU A 70 -26.00 3.41 17.95
N VAL A 71 -25.50 2.30 17.39
CA VAL A 71 -24.96 1.19 18.18
C VAL A 71 -23.64 1.60 18.84
N SER A 72 -23.64 1.70 20.17
CA SER A 72 -22.45 2.04 20.94
C SER A 72 -21.40 0.90 20.93
N GLY A 73 -20.12 1.23 20.74
CA GLY A 73 -19.01 0.30 20.87
C GLY A 73 -18.01 0.37 19.71
N VAL A 74 -17.11 -0.61 19.64
CA VAL A 74 -16.20 -0.75 18.48
C VAL A 74 -16.98 -1.34 17.32
N THR A 75 -16.89 -0.68 16.17
CA THR A 75 -17.73 -0.89 14.99
C THR A 75 -16.80 -1.26 13.84
N TYR A 76 -16.88 -2.51 13.35
CA TYR A 76 -16.03 -3.01 12.26
C TYR A 76 -16.68 -4.19 11.51
N TYR A 77 -16.22 -4.42 10.28
CA TYR A 77 -16.53 -5.64 9.55
C TYR A 77 -15.28 -6.23 8.89
N ILE A 78 -15.31 -7.54 8.66
CA ILE A 78 -14.27 -8.29 7.96
C ILE A 78 -14.87 -8.74 6.64
N SER A 79 -14.26 -8.35 5.54
CA SER A 79 -14.73 -8.74 4.21
C SER A 79 -13.56 -9.01 3.26
N PRO A 80 -13.80 -9.80 2.19
CA PRO A 80 -12.96 -9.73 1.02
C PRO A 80 -12.95 -8.30 0.47
N PHE A 81 -11.83 -7.91 -0.12
CA PHE A 81 -11.68 -6.63 -0.79
C PHE A 81 -10.91 -6.78 -2.10
N LEU A 82 -11.05 -5.78 -2.96
CA LEU A 82 -10.18 -5.53 -4.11
C LEU A 82 -9.69 -4.08 -4.04
N ASP A 83 -8.39 -3.90 -3.92
CA ASP A 83 -7.74 -2.58 -3.90
C ASP A 83 -7.01 -2.35 -5.23
N LEU A 84 -7.46 -1.35 -5.98
CA LEU A 84 -6.83 -0.88 -7.21
C LEU A 84 -6.21 0.48 -6.95
N SER A 85 -4.91 0.63 -7.23
CA SER A 85 -4.22 1.90 -7.04
C SER A 85 -3.35 2.29 -8.23
N TYR A 86 -3.50 3.53 -8.69
CA TYR A 86 -2.56 4.19 -9.57
C TYR A 86 -1.59 5.01 -8.71
N LYS A 87 -0.27 4.93 -8.98
CA LYS A 87 0.76 5.66 -8.23
C LYS A 87 1.70 6.36 -9.21
N LYS A 88 1.82 7.68 -9.13
CA LYS A 88 2.83 8.49 -9.84
C LYS A 88 3.98 8.83 -8.88
N ILE A 89 5.10 8.14 -9.03
CA ILE A 89 6.26 8.23 -8.15
C ILE A 89 7.15 9.41 -8.58
N TYR A 90 7.19 10.47 -7.77
CA TYR A 90 7.73 11.77 -8.20
C TYR A 90 9.15 12.08 -7.72
N ASN A 91 9.74 11.26 -6.83
CA ASN A 91 11.00 11.61 -6.17
C ASN A 91 12.16 10.62 -6.38
N ARG A 92 12.07 9.69 -7.33
CA ARG A 92 13.10 8.65 -7.54
C ARG A 92 14.46 9.23 -7.93
N SER A 93 14.51 10.11 -8.92
CA SER A 93 15.80 10.72 -9.34
C SER A 93 16.47 11.50 -8.19
N LYS A 94 15.70 12.25 -7.38
CA LYS A 94 16.21 12.92 -6.16
C LYS A 94 16.72 11.93 -5.11
N ARG A 95 16.11 10.75 -5.01
CA ARG A 95 16.53 9.67 -4.11
C ARG A 95 17.81 9.00 -4.62
N GLN A 96 17.92 8.77 -5.92
CA GLN A 96 19.10 8.20 -6.58
C GLN A 96 20.35 9.04 -6.29
N VAL A 97 20.28 10.35 -6.54
CA VAL A 97 21.38 11.30 -6.26
C VAL A 97 21.82 11.27 -4.79
N LYS A 98 20.89 10.97 -3.88
CA LYS A 98 21.15 10.86 -2.43
C LYS A 98 21.55 9.46 -1.98
N GLY A 99 21.80 8.53 -2.89
CA GLY A 99 22.13 7.14 -2.58
C GLY A 99 21.02 6.42 -1.79
N LYS A 100 19.76 6.82 -1.95
CA LYS A 100 18.63 6.21 -1.23
C LYS A 100 18.09 5.02 -2.02
N ASN A 101 17.63 3.99 -1.30
CA ASN A 101 17.08 2.77 -1.88
C ASN A 101 15.91 3.06 -2.85
N LEU A 102 16.00 2.51 -4.06
CA LEU A 102 14.96 2.56 -5.12
C LEU A 102 14.32 1.20 -5.39
N ASN A 103 14.78 0.13 -4.73
CA ASN A 103 14.30 -1.24 -4.92
C ASN A 103 12.81 -1.37 -4.65
N PHE A 104 12.17 -2.29 -5.37
CA PHE A 104 10.73 -2.58 -5.30
C PHE A 104 9.88 -1.31 -5.37
N ASN A 105 10.22 -0.44 -6.33
CA ASN A 105 9.52 0.82 -6.61
C ASN A 105 9.50 1.82 -5.42
N SER A 106 10.48 1.74 -4.52
CA SER A 106 10.60 2.65 -3.36
C SER A 106 10.60 4.13 -3.78
N GLY A 107 9.64 4.89 -3.27
CA GLY A 107 9.47 6.31 -3.60
C GLY A 107 8.27 6.95 -2.90
N ASN A 108 8.11 8.25 -3.09
CA ASN A 108 6.90 8.98 -2.70
C ASN A 108 6.03 9.12 -3.95
N TYR A 109 4.73 9.09 -3.76
CA TYR A 109 3.78 9.13 -4.86
C TYR A 109 2.58 10.01 -4.56
N TRP A 110 1.99 10.52 -5.63
CA TRP A 110 0.58 10.90 -5.68
C TRP A 110 -0.17 9.77 -6.36
N GLY A 111 -1.40 9.50 -5.94
CA GLY A 111 -2.15 8.37 -6.45
C GLY A 111 -3.64 8.61 -6.55
N LEU A 112 -4.30 7.63 -7.16
CA LEU A 112 -5.74 7.44 -7.12
C LEU A 112 -5.98 6.00 -6.65
N ARG A 113 -6.91 5.81 -5.72
CA ARG A 113 -7.22 4.52 -5.14
C ARG A 113 -8.72 4.25 -5.26
N LEU A 114 -9.05 3.02 -5.65
CA LEU A 114 -10.39 2.45 -5.59
C LEU A 114 -10.33 1.19 -4.72
N LEU A 115 -10.92 1.26 -3.54
CA LEU A 115 -11.10 0.11 -2.67
C LEU A 115 -12.54 -0.38 -2.80
N THR A 116 -12.72 -1.63 -3.21
CA THR A 116 -14.02 -2.31 -3.21
C THR A 116 -14.09 -3.27 -2.04
N ASN A 117 -15.12 -3.14 -1.21
CA ASN A 117 -15.39 -4.06 -0.10
C ASN A 117 -16.62 -4.91 -0.42
N PHE A 118 -16.44 -6.22 -0.45
CA PHE A 118 -17.51 -7.18 -0.73
C PHE A 118 -18.29 -7.54 0.54
N LYS A 119 -19.20 -8.52 0.41
CA LYS A 119 -20.02 -9.00 1.51
C LYS A 119 -19.15 -9.40 2.69
N GLU A 120 -19.51 -8.93 3.88
CA GLU A 120 -18.80 -9.27 5.09
C GLU A 120 -18.90 -10.78 5.41
N ILE A 121 -17.77 -11.33 5.85
CA ILE A 121 -17.70 -12.66 6.46
C ILE A 121 -18.15 -12.56 7.92
N LYS A 122 -17.86 -11.43 8.57
CA LYS A 122 -18.20 -11.15 9.97
C LYS A 122 -18.33 -9.65 10.17
N SER A 123 -19.32 -9.22 10.92
CA SER A 123 -19.47 -7.83 11.39
C SER A 123 -19.61 -7.77 12.91
N LYS A 124 -19.30 -6.61 13.48
CA LYS A 124 -19.53 -6.28 14.87
C LYS A 124 -20.12 -4.88 14.94
N ASN A 125 -21.33 -4.77 15.49
CA ASN A 125 -22.03 -3.51 15.70
C ASN A 125 -22.20 -2.67 14.41
N ILE A 126 -22.28 -3.34 13.25
CA ILE A 126 -22.49 -2.75 11.93
C ILE A 126 -23.55 -3.59 11.20
N TYR A 127 -24.49 -2.90 10.57
CA TYR A 127 -25.43 -3.47 9.60
C TYR A 127 -25.36 -2.66 8.30
N ARG A 128 -24.61 -3.17 7.32
CA ARG A 128 -24.44 -2.51 6.01
C ARG A 128 -25.75 -2.54 5.23
N ILE A 129 -26.04 -1.42 4.55
CA ILE A 129 -27.21 -1.31 3.68
C ILE A 129 -27.08 -2.21 2.44
N ASP A 130 -25.84 -2.44 1.99
CA ASP A 130 -25.51 -3.20 0.81
C ASP A 130 -24.29 -4.12 0.99
N ASP A 131 -24.24 -5.19 0.21
CA ASP A 131 -23.15 -6.19 0.27
C ASP A 131 -21.86 -5.64 -0.36
N ILE A 132 -21.93 -4.62 -1.22
CA ILE A 132 -20.79 -4.06 -1.95
C ILE A 132 -20.71 -2.55 -1.73
N SER A 133 -19.54 -2.07 -1.34
CA SER A 133 -19.24 -0.64 -1.22
C SER A 133 -17.87 -0.30 -1.81
N PHE A 134 -17.70 0.97 -2.14
CA PHE A 134 -16.53 1.50 -2.82
C PHE A 134 -16.00 2.73 -2.11
N ASP A 135 -14.68 2.86 -2.03
CA ASP A 135 -14.00 4.07 -1.59
C ASP A 135 -13.09 4.53 -2.73
N PHE A 136 -13.35 5.71 -3.27
CA PHE A 136 -12.58 6.27 -4.37
C PHE A 136 -12.01 7.64 -4.01
N GLY A 137 -10.72 7.84 -4.22
CA GLY A 137 -10.12 9.13 -3.94
C GLY A 137 -8.64 9.26 -4.29
N PRO A 138 -8.13 10.51 -4.29
CA PRO A 138 -6.71 10.77 -4.42
C PRO A 138 -5.97 10.37 -3.16
N THR A 139 -4.71 9.96 -3.31
CA THR A 139 -3.83 9.63 -2.19
C THR A 139 -2.48 10.32 -2.32
N TRP A 140 -1.87 10.60 -1.18
CA TRP A 140 -0.49 11.01 -1.07
C TRP A 140 0.26 10.05 -0.18
N GLY A 141 1.32 9.46 -0.71
CA GLY A 141 1.88 8.27 -0.10
C GLY A 141 3.38 8.13 -0.20
N ILE A 142 3.85 7.17 0.59
CA ILE A 142 5.22 6.72 0.70
C ILE A 142 5.24 5.20 0.63
N GLN A 143 6.01 4.65 -0.30
CA GLN A 143 6.33 3.21 -0.31
C GLN A 143 7.83 2.98 -0.18
N ARG A 144 8.22 1.99 0.63
CA ARG A 144 9.62 1.68 0.97
C ARG A 144 9.83 0.18 1.01
N ALA A 145 11.03 -0.21 0.57
CA ALA A 145 11.57 -1.54 0.80
C ALA A 145 12.76 -1.49 1.77
N TYR A 146 12.73 -2.40 2.74
CA TYR A 146 13.84 -2.67 3.65
C TYR A 146 14.23 -4.14 3.49
N GLY A 147 15.22 -4.40 2.62
CA GLY A 147 15.44 -5.75 2.09
C GLY A 147 14.19 -6.22 1.33
N LYS A 148 13.62 -7.35 1.76
CA LYS A 148 12.35 -7.86 1.21
C LYS A 148 11.10 -7.30 1.91
N MET A 149 11.22 -6.66 3.07
CA MET A 149 10.06 -6.06 3.75
C MET A 149 9.51 -4.89 2.94
N HIS A 150 8.19 -4.83 2.79
CA HIS A 150 7.45 -3.74 2.16
C HIS A 150 6.72 -2.92 3.22
N LEU A 151 6.83 -1.60 3.12
CA LEU A 151 6.05 -0.63 3.86
C LEU A 151 5.37 0.30 2.86
N LEU A 152 4.07 0.48 2.99
CA LEU A 152 3.32 1.52 2.31
C LEU A 152 2.46 2.25 3.34
N PHE A 153 2.49 3.58 3.25
CA PHE A 153 1.58 4.44 3.97
C PHE A 153 1.06 5.49 3.00
N ASP A 154 -0.24 5.71 2.97
CA ASP A 154 -0.81 6.87 2.31
C ASP A 154 -2.03 7.43 3.03
N VAL A 155 -2.35 8.66 2.66
CA VAL A 155 -3.46 9.42 3.21
C VAL A 155 -4.16 10.17 2.08
N GLY A 156 -5.47 10.29 2.18
CA GLY A 156 -6.24 11.11 1.26
C GLY A 156 -7.73 11.12 1.57
N PRO A 157 -8.47 12.10 1.04
CA PRO A 157 -9.92 12.09 1.12
C PRO A 157 -10.49 10.99 0.22
N VAL A 158 -11.67 10.49 0.58
CA VAL A 158 -12.40 9.51 -0.24
C VAL A 158 -13.86 9.91 -0.38
N TYR A 159 -14.39 9.69 -1.58
CA TYR A 159 -15.81 9.59 -1.82
C TYR A 159 -16.20 8.13 -1.72
N TYR A 160 -17.12 7.80 -0.82
CA TYR A 160 -17.61 6.44 -0.63
C TYR A 160 -19.03 6.30 -1.15
N PHE A 161 -19.37 5.12 -1.67
CA PHE A 161 -20.69 4.83 -2.21
C PHE A 161 -20.98 3.33 -2.24
N ASP A 162 -22.26 2.96 -2.33
CA ASP A 162 -22.72 1.58 -2.53
C ASP A 162 -23.53 1.40 -3.84
N THR A 163 -23.98 0.18 -4.13
CA THR A 163 -24.76 -0.08 -5.36
C THR A 163 -26.22 0.35 -5.27
N LYS A 164 -26.69 0.75 -4.08
CA LYS A 164 -28.05 1.24 -3.82
C LYS A 164 -28.16 2.76 -3.90
N GLY A 165 -27.06 3.45 -4.18
CA GLY A 165 -27.01 4.90 -4.37
C GLY A 165 -26.73 5.69 -3.10
N ASN A 166 -26.47 5.03 -1.97
CA ASN A 166 -26.01 5.74 -0.78
C ASN A 166 -24.54 6.16 -0.97
N SER A 167 -24.19 7.32 -0.43
CA SER A 167 -22.85 7.87 -0.63
C SER A 167 -22.52 8.95 0.38
N GLY A 168 -21.25 9.34 0.41
CA GLY A 168 -20.77 10.45 1.20
C GLY A 168 -19.30 10.73 0.99
N PHE A 169 -18.77 11.62 1.81
CA PHE A 169 -17.37 12.05 1.76
C PHE A 169 -16.70 11.82 3.11
N PHE A 170 -15.48 11.28 3.08
CA PHE A 170 -14.64 11.14 4.25
C PHE A 170 -13.33 11.89 4.03
N PRO A 171 -13.01 12.90 4.86
CA PRO A 171 -11.95 13.86 4.55
C PRO A 171 -10.53 13.26 4.67
N ILE A 172 -10.35 12.24 5.51
CA ILE A 172 -9.04 11.67 5.81
C ILE A 172 -9.15 10.17 5.97
N MET A 173 -8.89 9.43 4.89
CA MET A 173 -8.65 7.99 4.92
C MET A 173 -7.15 7.72 5.02
N LEU A 174 -6.77 6.71 5.80
CA LEU A 174 -5.39 6.26 5.94
C LEU A 174 -5.26 4.83 5.41
N GLN A 175 -4.21 4.57 4.65
CA GLN A 175 -3.77 3.23 4.32
C GLN A 175 -2.44 2.96 5.00
N LEU A 176 -2.35 1.82 5.69
CA LEU A 176 -1.08 1.26 6.14
C LEU A 176 -0.98 -0.17 5.64
N ASN A 177 0.10 -0.49 4.96
CA ASN A 177 0.39 -1.82 4.49
C ASN A 177 1.81 -2.21 4.90
N LEU A 178 1.91 -3.37 5.56
CA LEU A 178 3.15 -4.05 5.84
C LEU A 178 3.11 -5.39 5.12
N GLY A 179 4.17 -5.70 4.38
CA GLY A 179 4.20 -6.90 3.56
C GLY A 179 5.60 -7.37 3.24
N PHE A 180 5.67 -8.31 2.30
CA PHE A 180 6.89 -8.92 1.83
C PHE A 180 6.92 -8.89 0.30
N ASN A 181 7.95 -8.26 -0.27
CA ASN A 181 8.23 -8.29 -1.70
C ASN A 181 8.74 -9.68 -2.09
N ALA A 182 7.85 -10.52 -2.59
CA ALA A 182 8.14 -11.90 -2.92
C ALA A 182 8.95 -12.02 -4.23
N LYS A 183 8.64 -11.19 -5.23
CA LYS A 183 9.33 -11.22 -6.52
C LYS A 183 9.37 -9.83 -7.18
N LYS A 184 10.49 -9.54 -7.85
CA LYS A 184 10.69 -8.38 -8.73
C LYS A 184 11.12 -8.92 -10.10
N TRP A 185 10.57 -8.35 -11.16
CA TRP A 185 11.02 -8.57 -12.53
C TRP A 185 11.53 -7.25 -13.10
#